data_AF-A0A8T3ZRP5-F1
#
_entry.id   AF-A0A8T3ZRP5-F1
#
_cell.length_a   1.000
_cell.length_b   1.000
_cell.length_c   1.000
_cell.angle_alpha   90.00
_cell.angle_beta   90.00
_cell.angle_gamma   90.00
#
_symmetry.space_group_name_H-M   'P 1'
#
loop_
_entity.id
_entity.type
_entity.pdbx_description
1 polymer ?
#
loop_
_entity_poly.entity_id
_entity_poly.type
_entity_poly.pdbx_seq_one_letter_code
_entity_poly.pdbx_strand_id
1 'polypeptide(L)' 'MTLKGKKNHYNVKLLKGYGFSVKLQDSKLVLTNGKNPFSESQEKEEWFITNLPYEKIILSGKGYVGVN' A
#
# COMPACT_ATOMS: atom_id res chain seq x y z
N MET A 1 -17.52 -3.36 -10.00
CA MET A 1 -17.83 -3.83 -11.37
C MET A 1 -16.66 -3.49 -12.27
N THR A 2 -16.07 -4.47 -12.94
CA THR A 2 -15.10 -4.25 -14.02
C THR A 2 -15.69 -4.77 -15.31
N LEU A 3 -15.50 -4.07 -16.42
CA LEU A 3 -15.88 -4.57 -17.73
C LEU A 3 -14.99 -5.75 -18.12
N LYS A 4 -15.61 -6.84 -18.60
CA LYS A 4 -14.94 -8.04 -19.08
C LYS A 4 -13.99 -7.68 -20.23
N GLY A 5 -12.71 -7.98 -20.11
CA GLY A 5 -11.69 -7.71 -21.14
C GLY A 5 -10.90 -6.40 -20.99
N LYS A 6 -11.14 -5.61 -19.93
CA LYS A 6 -10.26 -4.49 -19.55
C LYS A 6 -9.55 -4.82 -18.24
N LYS A 7 -8.22 -4.59 -18.19
CA LYS A 7 -7.47 -4.58 -16.92
C LYS A 7 -8.10 -3.50 -16.04
N ASN A 8 -8.59 -3.89 -14.87
CA ASN A 8 -9.37 -3.00 -14.01
C ASN A 8 -8.61 -1.71 -13.69
N HIS A 9 -9.34 -0.60 -13.61
CA HIS A 9 -8.86 0.76 -13.52
C HIS A 9 -7.82 0.95 -12.41
N TYR A 10 -6.61 1.34 -12.84
CA TYR A 10 -5.44 1.80 -12.11
C TYR A 10 -5.00 0.85 -11.00
N ASN A 11 -3.80 0.27 -11.12
CA ASN A 11 -3.19 -0.47 -10.02
C ASN A 11 -2.89 0.49 -8.87
N VAL A 12 -3.89 0.80 -8.05
CA VAL A 12 -3.81 1.80 -6.99
C VAL A 12 -3.87 1.07 -5.66
N LYS A 13 -2.84 1.24 -4.83
CA LYS A 13 -2.87 0.78 -3.45
C LYS A 13 -3.41 1.89 -2.56
N LEU A 14 -4.40 1.58 -1.72
CA LEU A 14 -4.88 2.48 -0.68
C LEU A 14 -4.34 2.02 0.67
N LEU A 15 -3.58 2.89 1.34
CA LEU A 15 -3.21 2.73 2.74
C LEU A 15 -4.09 3.66 3.56
N LYS A 16 -4.89 3.09 4.47
CA LYS A 16 -5.90 3.83 5.21
C LYS A 16 -5.87 3.56 6.70
N GLY A 17 -6.44 4.48 7.48
CA GLY A 17 -6.60 4.33 8.93
C GLY A 17 -5.41 4.87 9.72
N TYR A 18 -5.25 4.39 10.96
CA TYR A 18 -4.19 4.83 11.87
C TYR A 18 -3.02 3.85 11.88
N GLY A 19 -1.79 4.36 11.81
CA GLY A 19 -0.57 3.58 11.86
C GLY A 19 -0.18 2.92 10.55
N PHE A 20 -0.64 3.43 9.40
CA PHE A 20 -0.08 2.99 8.12
C PHE A 20 1.39 3.42 8.01
N SER A 21 2.19 2.67 7.25
CA SER A 21 3.58 3.06 6.98
C SER A 21 4.02 2.75 5.56
N VAL A 22 4.86 3.62 5.01
CA VAL A 22 5.59 3.41 3.76
C VAL A 22 7.08 3.58 4.09
N LYS A 23 7.89 2.56 3.84
CA LYS A 23 9.34 2.64 4.10
C LYS A 23 10.14 1.94 3.01
N LEU A 24 11.38 2.39 2.82
CA LEU A 24 12.35 1.70 2.00
C LEU A 24 13.23 0.83 2.91
N GLN A 25 13.35 -0.45 2.60
CA GLN A 25 14.17 -1.41 3.34
C GLN A 25 14.79 -2.39 2.35
N ASP A 26 16.12 -2.52 2.34
CA ASP A 26 16.86 -3.47 1.48
C ASP A 26 16.47 -3.38 -0.01
N SER A 27 16.37 -2.15 -0.53
CA SER A 27 15.92 -1.85 -1.91
C SER A 27 14.49 -2.29 -2.25
N LYS A 28 13.69 -2.61 -1.23
CA LYS A 28 12.26 -2.90 -1.34
C LYS A 28 11.42 -1.79 -0.72
N LEU A 29 10.33 -1.47 -1.40
CA LEU A 29 9.26 -0.66 -0.85
C LEU A 29 8.40 -1.57 0.05
N VAL A 30 8.36 -1.25 1.33
CA VAL A 30 7.52 -1.94 2.32
C VAL A 30 6.32 -1.06 2.61
N LEU A 31 5.13 -1.59 2.33
CA LEU A 31 3.84 -0.93 2.52
C LEU A 31 3.10 -1.65 3.64
N THR A 32 2.75 -0.92 4.69
CA THR A 32 1.96 -1.46 5.80
C THR A 32 0.67 -0.64 5.89
N ASN A 33 -0.48 -1.30 5.79
CA ASN A 33 -1.79 -0.66 5.88
C ASN A 33 -2.05 -0.20 7.33
N GLY A 34 -2.99 0.71 7.58
CA GLY A 34 -3.30 1.10 8.96
C GLY A 34 -3.99 -0.03 9.74
N LYS A 35 -3.97 0.09 11.07
CA LYS A 35 -4.70 -0.83 11.95
C LYS A 35 -6.20 -0.71 11.71
N ASN A 36 -6.84 -1.86 11.54
CA ASN A 36 -8.28 -1.98 11.48
C ASN A 36 -8.80 -2.40 12.88
N PRO A 37 -9.73 -1.67 13.51
CA PRO A 37 -10.25 -2.05 14.83
C PRO A 37 -10.96 -3.42 14.83
N PHE A 38 -11.33 -3.95 13.67
CA PHE A 38 -11.99 -5.24 13.52
C PHE A 38 -11.05 -6.38 13.11
N SER A 39 -9.75 -6.12 12.96
CA SER A 39 -8.77 -7.14 12.57
C SER A 39 -7.48 -6.96 13.37
N GLU A 40 -7.03 -8.03 14.00
CA GLU A 40 -5.79 -8.03 14.76
C GLU A 40 -4.54 -7.99 13.87
N SER A 41 -4.69 -8.34 12.58
CA SER A 41 -3.60 -8.34 11.62
C SER A 41 -3.55 -7.04 10.81
N GLN A 42 -2.33 -6.58 10.58
CA GLN A 42 -2.05 -5.42 9.75
C GLN A 42 -1.53 -5.92 8.40
N GLU A 43 -2.18 -5.57 7.31
CA GLU A 43 -1.72 -5.95 5.97
C GLU A 43 -0.35 -5.33 5.70
N LYS A 44 0.62 -6.17 5.36
CA LYS A 44 1.99 -5.78 5.02
C LYS A 44 2.37 -6.39 3.67
N GLU A 45 2.92 -5.57 2.79
CA GLU A 45 3.42 -5.96 1.48
C GLU A 45 4.83 -5.44 1.28
N GLU A 46 5.63 -6.18 0.50
CA GLU A 46 6.99 -5.81 0.16
C GLU A 46 7.21 -6.02 -1.34
N TRP A 47 7.70 -4.97 -2.01
CA TRP A 47 7.92 -4.99 -3.44
C TRP A 47 9.32 -4.46 -3.75
N PHE A 48 10.06 -5.15 -4.61
CA PHE A 48 11.20 -4.51 -5.26
C PHE A 48 10.70 -3.34 -6.11
N ILE A 49 11.43 -2.22 -6.12
CA ILE A 49 11.03 -1.01 -6.86
C ILE A 49 10.75 -1.32 -8.33
N THR A 50 11.54 -2.22 -8.93
CA THR A 50 11.40 -2.64 -10.34
C THR A 50 10.12 -3.43 -10.62
N ASN A 51 9.51 -4.03 -9.60
CA ASN A 51 8.38 -4.94 -9.72
C ASN A 51 7.15 -4.43 -8.94
N LEU A 52 7.08 -3.14 -8.64
CA LEU A 52 5.93 -2.55 -7.96
C LEU A 52 4.71 -2.65 -8.89
N PRO A 53 3.64 -3.37 -8.50
CA PRO A 53 2.50 -3.56 -9.39
C PRO A 53 1.65 -2.30 -9.47
N TYR A 54 1.86 -1.32 -8.58
CA TYR A 54 1.02 -0.15 -8.41
C TYR A 54 1.54 1.08 -9.17
N GLU A 55 0.65 1.71 -9.94
CA GLU A 55 0.90 3.00 -10.60
C GLU A 55 0.77 4.18 -9.62
N LYS A 56 0.02 4.00 -8.53
CA LYS A 56 -0.23 5.03 -7.53
C LYS A 56 -0.48 4.41 -6.16
N ILE A 57 -0.02 5.09 -5.12
CA ILE A 57 -0.33 4.75 -3.74
C ILE A 57 -1.05 5.95 -3.13
N ILE A 58 -2.25 5.73 -2.60
CA ILE A 58 -3.06 6.75 -1.93
C ILE A 58 -2.94 6.52 -0.43
N LEU A 59 -2.62 7.58 0.30
CA LEU A 59 -2.51 7.58 1.75
C LEU A 59 -3.71 8.34 2.34
N SER A 60 -4.50 7.69 3.18
CA SER A 60 -5.71 8.28 3.77
C SER A 60 -5.81 7.96 5.27
N GLY A 61 -5.33 8.87 6.11
CA GLY A 61 -5.38 8.72 7.56
C GLY A 61 -4.13 9.27 8.23
N LYS A 62 -3.75 8.66 9.36
CA LYS A 62 -2.55 9.04 10.12
C LYS A 62 -1.54 7.90 10.05
N GLY A 63 -0.35 8.20 9.56
CA GLY A 63 0.70 7.22 9.39
C GLY A 63 2.04 7.88 9.14
N TYR A 64 3.02 7.07 8.77
CA TYR A 64 4.40 7.51 8.55
C TYR A 64 4.85 7.20 7.13
N VAL A 65 5.48 8.18 6.49
CA VAL A 65 6.20 7.99 5.23
C VAL A 65 7.67 8.19 5.54
N GLY A 66 8.45 7.13 5.37
CA GLY A 66 9.88 7.14 5.59
C GLY A 66 10.57 8.05 4.60
N VAL A 67 11.16 9.12 5.13
CA VAL A 67 12.13 9.95 4.43
C VAL A 67 13.48 9.44 4.95
N ASN A 68 14.13 8.55 4.21
CA ASN A 68 15.55 8.31 4.47
C ASN A 68 16.34 9.57 4.14
#